data_AF-A0A7V6U1L1-F1
#
_entry.id   AF-A0A7V6U1L1-F1
#
_cell.length_a   1.000
_cell.length_b   1.000
_cell.length_c   1.000
_cell.angle_alpha   90.00
_cell.angle_beta   90.00
_cell.angle_gamma   90.00
#
_symmetry.space_group_name_H-M   'P 1'
#
loop_
_entity.id
_entity.type
_entity.pdbx_description
1 polymer ?
#
loop_
_entity_poly.entity_id
_entity_poly.type
_entity_poly.pdbx_seq_one_letter_code
_entity_poly.pdbx_strand_id
1 'polypeptide(L)'
;YRVISDGFFKPADLDGILAQLKEFHPDILLVAMGVPRQELFIDKHITAEHCTIASAVGALFDLHTGRVQRAPHWMRKIQMEWAHRLLQEPRRLAKRYLIGNPVFLWRVAKGWMKGEPR
;
A
#
# COMPACT_ATOMS: atom_id res chain seq x y z
N TYR A 1 -4.87 6.82 -18.86
CA TYR A 1 -4.95 7.22 -17.43
C TYR A 1 -4.60 8.70 -17.33
N ARG A 2 -5.10 9.40 -16.30
CA ARG A 2 -4.71 10.79 -16.00
C ARG A 2 -3.87 10.77 -14.72
N VAL A 3 -2.73 11.47 -14.72
CA VAL A 3 -1.92 11.65 -13.52
C VAL A 3 -2.41 12.91 -12.81
N ILE A 4 -2.84 12.76 -11.57
CA ILE A 4 -3.32 13.88 -10.73
C ILE A 4 -2.18 14.44 -9.86
N SER A 5 -1.35 13.56 -9.31
CA SER A 5 -0.25 13.92 -8.41
C SER A 5 0.82 12.83 -8.40
N ASP A 6 2.04 13.20 -7.98
CA ASP A 6 3.17 12.28 -7.77
C ASP A 6 3.12 11.56 -6.40
N GLY A 7 2.22 11.95 -5.50
CA GLY A 7 2.08 11.37 -4.16
C GLY A 7 3.01 11.96 -3.08
N PHE A 8 3.83 12.98 -3.41
CA PHE A 8 4.74 13.67 -2.50
C PHE A 8 4.34 15.13 -2.23
N PHE A 9 3.07 15.47 -2.49
CA PHE A 9 2.49 16.79 -2.29
C PHE A 9 2.47 17.26 -0.82
N LYS A 10 2.45 18.59 -0.62
CA LYS A 10 2.35 19.23 0.69
C LYS A 10 0.89 19.34 1.13
N PRO A 11 0.62 19.51 2.44
CA PRO A 11 -0.74 19.72 2.92
C PRO A 11 -1.48 20.90 2.25
N ALA A 12 -0.75 21.95 1.85
CA ALA A 12 -1.33 23.10 1.16
C ALA A 12 -1.85 22.79 -0.27
N ASP A 13 -1.36 21.71 -0.89
CA ASP A 13 -1.75 21.32 -2.25
C ASP A 13 -2.98 20.38 -2.24
N LEU A 14 -3.41 19.93 -1.06
CA LEU A 14 -4.42 18.89 -0.89
C LEU A 14 -5.76 19.29 -1.51
N ASP A 15 -6.24 20.50 -1.23
CA ASP A 15 -7.55 20.96 -1.70
C ASP A 15 -7.59 21.03 -3.23
N GLY A 16 -6.47 21.44 -3.86
CA GLY A 16 -6.34 21.45 -5.32
C GLY A 16 -6.35 20.04 -5.92
N ILE A 17 -5.75 19.06 -5.24
CA ILE A 17 -5.77 17.65 -5.67
C ILE A 17 -7.19 17.08 -5.57
N LEU A 18 -7.90 17.33 -4.47
CA LEU A 18 -9.27 16.86 -4.27
C LEU A 18 -10.24 17.49 -5.27
N ALA A 19 -10.07 18.78 -5.56
CA ALA A 19 -10.85 19.46 -6.60
C ALA A 19 -10.64 18.83 -7.99
N GLN A 20 -9.38 18.55 -8.37
CA GLN A 20 -9.08 17.87 -9.63
C GLN A 20 -9.66 16.45 -9.70
N LEU A 21 -9.65 15.71 -8.59
CA LEU A 21 -10.26 14.39 -8.52
C LEU A 21 -11.78 14.46 -8.69
N LYS A 22 -12.44 15.41 -8.02
CA LYS A 22 -13.88 15.63 -8.11
C LYS A 22 -14.31 16.04 -9.52
N GLU A 23 -13.54 16.91 -10.17
CA GLU A 23 -13.79 17.34 -11.55
C GLU A 23 -13.62 16.17 -12.54
N PHE A 24 -12.55 15.39 -12.38
CA PHE A 24 -12.24 14.29 -13.30
C PHE A 24 -13.13 13.05 -13.07
N HIS A 25 -13.55 12.81 -11.81
CA HIS A 25 -14.38 11.70 -11.35
C HIS A 25 -14.04 10.33 -11.99
N PRO A 26 -12.84 9.77 -11.75
CA PRO A 26 -12.46 8.50 -12.34
C PRO A 26 -13.25 7.31 -11.77
N ASP A 27 -13.51 6.31 -12.61
CA ASP A 27 -14.04 5.02 -12.14
C ASP A 27 -13.09 4.34 -11.16
N ILE A 28 -11.79 4.43 -11.42
CA ILE A 28 -10.73 3.81 -10.60
C ILE A 28 -9.64 4.83 -10.30
N LEU A 29 -9.47 5.15 -9.02
CA LEU A 29 -8.37 5.93 -8.48
C LEU A 29 -7.29 4.99 -7.91
N LEU A 30 -6.10 4.98 -8.53
CA LEU A 30 -4.95 4.24 -8.04
C LEU A 30 -4.08 5.13 -7.14
N VAL A 31 -3.92 4.74 -5.87
CA VAL A 31 -3.14 5.49 -4.88
C VAL A 31 -1.87 4.71 -4.51
N ALA A 32 -0.71 5.27 -4.83
CA ALA A 32 0.60 4.62 -4.72
C ALA A 32 1.55 5.38 -3.77
N MET A 33 1.06 5.77 -2.58
CA MET A 33 1.84 6.58 -1.62
C MET A 33 2.57 5.74 -0.54
N GLY A 34 2.45 4.42 -0.62
CA GLY A 34 3.02 3.50 0.35
C GLY A 34 2.22 3.40 1.64
N VAL A 35 2.49 2.33 2.40
CA VAL A 35 1.77 2.00 3.65
C VAL A 35 2.43 2.70 4.83
N PRO A 36 1.68 3.35 5.76
CA PRO A 36 0.21 3.41 5.83
C PRO A 36 -0.42 4.66 5.18
N ARG A 37 0.39 5.50 4.51
CA ARG A 37 -0.04 6.83 4.04
C ARG A 37 -1.18 6.75 3.03
N GLN A 38 -1.13 5.79 2.11
CA GLN A 38 -2.16 5.62 1.09
C GLN A 38 -3.51 5.21 1.68
N GLU A 39 -3.53 4.30 2.65
CA GLU A 39 -4.76 3.85 3.31
C GLU A 39 -5.38 5.01 4.10
N LEU A 40 -4.57 5.72 4.87
CA LEU A 40 -5.02 6.87 5.66
C LEU A 40 -5.51 8.03 4.78
N PHE A 41 -4.90 8.24 3.62
CA PHE A 41 -5.36 9.25 2.68
C PHE A 41 -6.72 8.89 2.08
N ILE A 42 -6.88 7.64 1.64
CA ILE A 42 -8.15 7.16 1.10
C ILE A 42 -9.24 7.30 2.16
N ASP A 43 -9.00 6.75 3.35
CA ASP A 43 -9.95 6.77 4.47
C ASP A 43 -10.37 8.19 4.87
N LYS A 44 -9.40 9.12 4.93
CA LYS A 44 -9.65 10.47 5.44
C LYS A 44 -10.23 11.43 4.40
N HIS A 45 -9.90 11.27 3.12
CA HIS A 45 -10.14 12.31 2.12
C HIS A 45 -10.95 11.87 0.92
N ILE A 46 -10.94 10.57 0.59
CA ILE A 46 -11.60 10.08 -0.61
C ILE A 46 -13.02 9.63 -0.29
N THR A 47 -13.96 10.12 -1.06
CA THR A 47 -15.40 9.84 -0.93
C THR A 47 -15.97 9.55 -2.32
N ALA A 48 -17.27 9.22 -2.38
CA ALA A 48 -17.99 9.00 -3.64
C ALA A 48 -18.01 10.22 -4.58
N GLU A 49 -17.70 11.42 -4.09
CA GLU A 49 -17.56 12.61 -4.92
C GLU A 49 -16.28 12.63 -5.75
N HIS A 50 -15.29 11.80 -5.39
CA HIS A 50 -13.95 11.86 -5.97
C HIS A 50 -13.69 10.74 -6.98
N CYS A 51 -14.31 9.58 -6.82
CA CYS A 51 -14.16 8.41 -7.70
C CYS A 51 -15.19 7.32 -7.37
N THR A 52 -15.37 6.35 -8.27
CA THR A 52 -16.19 5.15 -7.98
C THR A 52 -15.46 4.17 -7.06
N ILE A 53 -14.18 3.88 -7.31
CA ILE A 53 -13.36 2.98 -6.48
C ILE A 53 -11.96 3.56 -6.29
N ALA A 54 -11.52 3.67 -5.04
CA ALA A 54 -10.13 3.96 -4.71
C ALA A 54 -9.37 2.68 -4.31
N SER A 55 -8.20 2.46 -4.91
CA SER A 55 -7.36 1.29 -4.65
C SER A 55 -5.97 1.70 -4.22
N ALA A 56 -5.59 1.24 -3.02
CA ALA A 56 -4.25 1.36 -2.49
C ALA A 56 -3.33 0.32 -3.17
N VAL A 57 -2.44 0.77 -4.06
CA VAL A 57 -1.62 -0.13 -4.89
C VAL A 57 -0.17 -0.27 -4.43
N GLY A 58 0.28 0.55 -3.47
CA GLY A 58 1.65 0.48 -2.96
C GLY A 58 2.68 0.70 -4.06
N ALA A 59 3.66 -0.21 -4.14
CA ALA A 59 4.81 -0.12 -5.06
C ALA A 59 4.49 -0.56 -6.51
N LEU A 60 3.22 -0.57 -6.93
CA LEU A 60 2.81 -1.01 -8.27
C LEU A 60 3.56 -0.27 -9.38
N PHE A 61 3.65 1.06 -9.30
CA PHE A 61 4.32 1.85 -10.33
C PHE A 61 5.85 1.67 -10.28
N ASP A 62 6.44 1.49 -9.11
CA ASP A 62 7.88 1.17 -8.99
C ASP A 62 8.23 -0.16 -9.68
N LEU A 63 7.34 -1.15 -9.56
CA LEU A 63 7.49 -2.44 -10.25
C LEU A 63 7.26 -2.30 -11.75
N HIS A 64 6.25 -1.52 -12.17
CA HIS A 64 5.91 -1.32 -13.57
C HIS A 64 7.00 -0.55 -14.34
N THR A 65 7.61 0.45 -13.69
CA THR A 65 8.70 1.24 -14.27
C THR A 65 10.06 0.53 -14.22
N GLY A 66 10.15 -0.63 -13.58
CA GLY A 66 11.41 -1.37 -13.40
C GLY A 66 12.35 -0.75 -12.36
N ARG A 67 11.93 0.31 -11.66
CA ARG A 67 12.69 0.92 -10.55
C ARG A 67 12.96 -0.08 -9.43
N VAL A 68 11.99 -0.95 -9.14
CA VAL A 68 12.13 -2.07 -8.22
C VAL A 68 12.08 -3.36 -9.01
N GLN A 69 13.15 -4.17 -8.90
CA GLN A 69 13.19 -5.46 -9.56
C GLN A 69 12.29 -6.47 -8.84
N ARG A 70 11.29 -6.97 -9.56
CA ARG A 70 10.42 -8.03 -9.05
C ARG A 70 11.20 -9.33 -8.82
N ALA A 71 10.74 -10.16 -7.89
CA ALA A 71 11.38 -11.44 -7.62
C ALA A 71 11.36 -12.37 -8.86
N PRO A 72 12.40 -13.20 -9.05
CA PRO A 72 12.43 -14.25 -10.08
C PRO A 72 11.16 -15.11 -10.05
N HIS A 73 10.78 -15.63 -11.22
CA HIS A 73 9.52 -16.37 -11.37
C HIS A 73 9.42 -17.59 -10.44
N TRP A 74 10.52 -18.31 -10.21
CA TRP A 74 10.54 -19.45 -9.30
C TRP A 74 10.24 -19.04 -7.85
N MET A 75 10.77 -17.90 -7.38
CA MET A 75 10.49 -17.37 -6.04
C MET A 75 9.04 -16.95 -5.88
N ARG A 76 8.45 -16.35 -6.93
CA ARG A 76 7.03 -15.99 -6.96
C ARG A 76 6.13 -17.22 -6.86
N LYS A 77 6.48 -18.30 -7.59
CA LYS A 77 5.73 -19.57 -7.56
C LYS A 77 5.69 -20.20 -6.16
N ILE A 78 6.78 -20.12 -5.41
CA ILE A 78 6.85 -20.62 -4.03
C ILE A 78 6.45 -19.59 -2.98
N GLN A 79 5.86 -18.45 -3.39
CA GLN A 79 5.42 -17.36 -2.50
C GLN A 79 6.53 -16.73 -1.63
N MET A 80 7.80 -16.85 -2.05
CA MET A 80 8.99 -16.30 -1.36
C MET A 80 9.39 -14.90 -1.84
N GLU A 81 8.48 -14.19 -2.52
CA GLU A 81 8.73 -12.82 -2.98
C GLU A 81 9.04 -11.86 -1.80
N TRP A 82 8.49 -12.13 -0.61
CA TRP A 82 8.81 -11.35 0.59
C TRP A 82 10.29 -11.44 0.98
N ALA A 83 10.94 -12.60 0.82
CA ALA A 83 12.35 -12.79 1.16
C ALA A 83 13.25 -12.04 0.18
N HIS A 84 12.92 -12.09 -1.12
CA HIS A 84 13.57 -11.27 -2.14
C HIS A 84 13.49 -9.78 -1.82
N ARG A 85 12.30 -9.29 -1.44
CA ARG A 85 12.11 -7.89 -1.03
C ARG A 85 12.90 -7.53 0.21
N LEU A 86 12.99 -8.44 1.19
CA LEU A 86 13.80 -8.24 2.39
C LEU A 86 15.29 -8.09 2.05
N LEU A 87 15.80 -8.87 1.11
CA LEU A 87 17.18 -8.76 0.63
C LEU A 87 17.44 -7.44 -0.10
N GLN A 88 16.48 -6.93 -0.86
CA GLN A 88 16.60 -5.64 -1.54
C GLN A 88 16.55 -4.46 -0.57
N GLU A 89 15.69 -4.54 0.46
CA GLU A 89 15.44 -3.43 1.37
C GLU A 89 15.51 -3.84 2.85
N PRO A 90 16.68 -4.34 3.32
CA PRO A 90 16.81 -4.98 4.63
C PRO A 90 16.52 -4.00 5.77
N ARG A 91 17.03 -2.76 5.67
CA ARG A 91 16.82 -1.71 6.69
C ARG A 91 15.34 -1.34 6.84
N ARG A 92 14.58 -1.33 5.74
CA ARG A 92 13.17 -0.94 5.74
C ARG A 92 12.27 -2.10 6.20
N LEU A 93 12.54 -3.32 5.76
CA LEU A 93 11.62 -4.46 5.92
C LEU A 93 11.97 -5.40 7.09
N ALA A 94 13.21 -5.41 7.59
CA ALA A 94 13.62 -6.34 8.66
C ALA A 94 12.75 -6.21 9.92
N LYS A 95 12.50 -4.99 10.39
CA LYS A 95 11.64 -4.77 11.56
C LYS A 95 10.23 -5.32 11.34
N ARG A 96 9.66 -5.12 10.14
CA ARG A 96 8.32 -5.60 9.81
C ARG A 96 8.28 -7.13 9.75
N TYR A 97 9.24 -7.76 9.09
CA TYR A 97 9.18 -9.20 8.81
C TYR A 97 9.74 -10.07 9.93
N LEU A 98 10.84 -9.66 10.57
CA LEU A 98 11.51 -10.47 11.58
C LEU A 98 10.96 -10.24 13.00
N ILE A 99 10.31 -9.09 13.23
CA ILE A 99 9.74 -8.75 14.55
C ILE A 99 8.22 -8.64 14.45
N GLY A 100 7.73 -7.80 13.53
CA GLY A 100 6.29 -7.54 13.38
C GLY A 100 5.47 -8.80 13.08
N ASN A 101 5.86 -9.58 12.06
CA ASN A 101 5.11 -10.79 11.67
C ASN A 101 5.08 -11.86 12.79
N PRO A 102 6.20 -12.23 13.46
CA PRO A 102 6.14 -13.18 14.57
C PRO A 102 5.30 -12.69 15.74
N VAL A 103 5.40 -11.41 16.10
CA VAL A 103 4.58 -10.83 17.18
C VAL A 103 3.09 -10.88 16.82
N PHE A 104 2.75 -10.57 15.57
CA PHE A 104 1.37 -10.68 15.08
C PHE A 104 0.85 -12.12 15.16
N LEU A 105 1.61 -13.10 14.64
CA LEU A 105 1.24 -14.51 14.68
C LEU A 105 1.06 -15.00 16.12
N TRP A 106 1.94 -14.60 17.04
CA TRP A 106 1.80 -14.92 18.46
C TRP A 106 0.53 -14.32 19.08
N ARG A 107 0.20 -13.06 18.76
CA ARG A 107 -1.03 -12.42 19.25
C ARG A 107 -2.28 -13.12 18.73
N VAL A 108 -2.30 -13.48 17.45
CA VAL A 108 -3.40 -14.22 16.83
C VAL A 108 -3.56 -15.60 17.46
N ALA A 109 -2.46 -16.36 17.60
CA ALA A 109 -2.47 -17.67 18.22
C ALA A 109 -2.94 -17.61 19.68
N LYS A 110 -2.50 -16.60 20.44
CA LYS A 110 -2.93 -16.37 21.82
C LYS A 110 -4.42 -16.04 21.91
N GLY A 111 -4.96 -15.25 20.97
CA GLY A 111 -6.39 -14.96 20.90
C GLY A 111 -7.22 -16.22 20.65
N TRP A 112 -6.78 -17.08 19.74
CA TRP A 112 -7.45 -18.37 19.46
C TRP A 112 -7.45 -19.30 20.67
N MET A 113 -6.35 -19.37 21.41
CA MET A 113 -6.26 -20.20 22.63
C MET A 113 -7.17 -19.73 23.76
N LYS A 114 -7.57 -18.46 23.77
CA LYS A 114 -8.44 -17.87 24.80
C LYS A 114 -9.93 -17.98 24.49
N GLY A 115 -10.30 -18.52 23.32
CA GLY A 115 -11.70 -18.68 22.92
C GLY A 115 -12.44 -17.36 22.72
N GLU A 116 -11.74 -16.24 22.51
CA GLU A 116 -12.36 -14.97 22.15
C GLU A 116 -13.07 -15.13 20.80
N PRO A 117 -14.42 -15.08 20.75
CA PRO A 117 -15.15 -15.06 19.49
C PRO A 117 -14.88 -13.71 18.80
N ARG A 118 -14.89 -13.74 17.47
CA ARG A 118 -14.70 -12.58 16.59
C ARG A 118 -15.60 -11.41 16.95
#